data_AF-A0A1V1NSJ2-F1
#
_entry.id   AF-A0A1V1NSJ2-F1
#
_cell.length_a   1.000
_cell.length_b   1.000
_cell.length_c   1.000
_cell.angle_alpha   90.00
_cell.angle_beta   90.00
_cell.angle_gamma   90.00
#
_symmetry.space_group_name_H-M   'P 1'
#
loop_
_entity.id
_entity.type
_entity.pdbx_description
1 polymer ?
#
loop_
_entity_poly.entity_id
_entity_poly.type
_entity_poly.pdbx_seq_one_letter_code
_entity_poly.pdbx_strand_id
1 'polypeptide(L)'
;VSIRFKETEQRLKDTEQRFKDTEQMFKETDLKFKETDQKFKETDQKFKETEQGFKDTKQMFKDTNQELKMASNETNKKIKALAKLFEDQWGKLMESLIEGGILDLFKNIDIDVNEVHQRVKKSKNGNNMEIDLLLENGTEVIIVEVKTTLRANHIDDFFT
;
A
#
# COMPACT_ATOMS: atom_id res chain seq x y z
N VAL A 1 66.21 -20.85 75.66
CA VAL A 1 65.27 -21.74 74.95
C VAL A 1 63.82 -21.21 74.98
N SER A 2 63.35 -20.59 76.07
CA SER A 2 61.95 -20.14 76.22
C SER A 2 61.44 -19.06 75.24
N ILE A 3 62.29 -18.09 74.83
CA ILE A 3 61.85 -16.99 73.93
C ILE A 3 61.55 -17.49 72.51
N ARG A 4 62.45 -18.31 71.93
CA ARG A 4 62.26 -18.90 70.59
C ARG A 4 61.00 -19.76 70.48
N PHE A 5 60.59 -20.41 71.58
CA PHE A 5 59.35 -21.18 71.63
C PHE A 5 58.12 -20.27 71.53
N LYS A 6 58.08 -19.17 72.29
CA LYS A 6 56.98 -18.19 72.23
C LYS A 6 56.85 -17.52 70.85
N GLU A 7 57.97 -17.17 70.22
CA GLU A 7 57.97 -16.63 68.85
C GLU A 7 57.42 -17.63 67.83
N THR A 8 57.74 -18.92 67.99
CA THR A 8 57.24 -19.99 67.12
C THR A 8 55.73 -20.19 67.30
N GLU A 9 55.24 -20.16 68.54
CA GLU A 9 53.81 -20.26 68.84
C GLU A 9 53.02 -19.08 68.27
N GLN A 10 53.56 -17.85 68.36
CA GLN A 10 52.92 -16.68 67.76
C GLN A 10 52.85 -16.78 66.24
N ARG A 11 53.94 -17.19 65.58
CA ARG A 11 53.95 -17.39 64.12
C ARG A 11 52.96 -18.46 63.66
N LEU A 12 52.74 -19.51 64.46
CA LEU A 12 51.71 -20.51 64.16
C LEU A 12 50.30 -19.91 64.26
N LYS A 13 50.00 -19.12 65.29
CA LYS A 13 48.71 -18.41 65.42
C LYS A 13 48.46 -17.45 64.26
N ASP A 14 49.47 -16.68 63.87
CA ASP A 14 49.38 -15.76 62.73
C ASP A 14 49.15 -16.51 61.41
N THR A 15 49.78 -17.68 61.25
CA THR A 15 49.59 -18.54 60.07
C THR A 15 48.19 -19.14 60.04
N GLU A 16 47.67 -19.60 61.18
CA GLU A 16 46.31 -20.13 61.30
C GLU A 16 45.26 -19.04 60.98
N GLN A 17 45.46 -17.81 61.47
CA GLN A 17 44.58 -16.69 61.15
C GLN A 17 44.59 -16.38 59.65
N ARG A 18 45.77 -16.30 59.03
CA ARG A 18 45.88 -16.09 57.57
C ARG A 18 45.20 -17.19 56.76
N PHE A 19 45.22 -18.44 57.25
CA PHE A 19 44.53 -19.54 56.60
C PHE A 19 43.00 -19.37 56.68
N LYS A 20 42.46 -18.98 57.85
CA LYS A 20 41.04 -18.68 58.03
C LYS A 20 40.59 -17.52 57.12
N ASP A 21 41.38 -16.45 57.06
CA ASP A 21 41.09 -15.31 56.19
C ASP A 21 41.08 -15.73 54.71
N THR A 22 42.03 -16.58 54.31
CA THR A 22 42.09 -17.13 52.94
C THR A 22 40.87 -17.99 52.63
N GLU A 23 40.47 -18.87 53.55
CA GLU A 23 39.28 -19.72 53.38
C GLU A 23 38.00 -18.87 53.24
N GLN A 24 37.89 -17.78 54.01
CA GLN A 24 36.77 -16.86 53.89
C GLN A 24 36.75 -16.17 52.52
N MET A 25 37.89 -15.67 52.03
CA MET A 25 37.99 -15.09 50.69
C MET A 25 37.59 -16.07 49.59
N PHE A 26 37.96 -17.36 49.72
CA PHE A 26 37.53 -18.39 48.77
C PHE A 26 36.00 -18.59 48.79
N LYS A 27 35.37 -18.63 49.97
CA LYS A 27 33.90 -18.73 50.10
C LYS A 27 33.20 -17.54 49.46
N GLU A 28 33.69 -16.33 49.70
CA GLU A 28 33.14 -15.11 49.09
C GLU A 28 33.30 -15.11 47.56
N THR A 29 34.41 -15.63 47.05
CA THR A 29 34.65 -15.76 45.61
C THR A 29 33.73 -16.78 44.96
N ASP A 30 33.52 -17.94 45.60
CA ASP A 30 32.58 -18.97 45.12
C ASP A 30 31.14 -18.44 45.07
N LEU A 31 30.71 -17.67 46.07
CA LEU A 31 29.40 -17.02 46.08
C LEU A 31 29.26 -16.02 44.92
N LYS A 32 30.26 -15.17 44.69
CA LYS A 32 30.27 -14.23 43.55
C LYS A 32 30.22 -14.96 42.20
N PHE A 33 30.89 -16.09 42.08
CA PHE A 33 30.86 -16.90 40.87
C PHE A 33 29.46 -17.49 40.62
N LYS A 34 28.80 -18.02 41.66
CA LYS A 34 27.41 -18.51 41.58
C LYS A 34 26.43 -17.41 41.18
N GLU A 35 26.54 -16.22 41.77
CA GLU A 35 25.71 -15.06 41.38
C GLU A 35 25.94 -14.66 39.92
N THR A 36 27.19 -14.73 39.46
CA THR A 36 27.54 -14.42 38.06
C THR A 36 26.95 -15.44 37.11
N ASP A 37 27.06 -16.74 37.41
CA ASP A 37 26.45 -17.81 36.62
C ASP A 37 24.92 -17.67 36.51
N GLN A 38 24.27 -17.30 37.61
CA GLN A 38 22.82 -17.02 37.61
C GLN A 38 22.47 -15.84 36.69
N LYS A 39 23.22 -14.73 36.76
CA LYS A 39 23.00 -13.57 35.87
C LYS A 39 23.21 -13.92 34.40
N PHE A 40 24.17 -14.79 34.09
CA PHE A 40 24.37 -15.29 32.73
C PHE A 40 23.17 -16.11 32.24
N LYS A 41 22.63 -17.00 33.06
CA LYS A 41 21.42 -17.78 32.72
C LYS A 41 20.21 -16.88 32.47
N GLU A 42 19.99 -15.88 33.32
CA GLU A 42 18.92 -14.89 33.13
C GLU A 42 19.09 -14.10 31.83
N THR A 43 20.34 -13.76 31.47
CA THR A 43 20.66 -13.05 30.23
C THR A 43 20.41 -13.92 29.00
N ASP A 44 20.80 -15.20 29.04
CA ASP A 44 20.55 -16.16 27.97
C ASP A 44 19.04 -16.37 27.73
N GLN A 45 18.26 -16.44 28.82
CA GLN A 45 16.80 -16.53 28.72
C GLN A 45 16.19 -15.28 28.06
N LYS A 46 16.60 -14.07 28.48
CA LYS A 46 16.14 -12.82 27.84
C LYS A 46 16.51 -12.74 26.36
N PHE A 47 17.68 -13.27 25.99
CA PHE A 47 18.10 -13.33 24.59
C PHE A 47 17.19 -14.26 23.78
N LYS A 48 16.87 -15.45 24.29
CA LYS A 48 15.92 -16.38 23.65
C LYS A 48 14.53 -15.78 23.49
N GLU A 49 14.02 -15.09 24.51
CA GLU A 49 12.73 -14.39 24.45
C GLU A 49 12.75 -13.29 23.38
N THR A 50 13.84 -12.54 23.30
CA THR A 50 14.04 -11.50 22.28
C THR A 50 14.09 -12.10 20.87
N GLU A 51 14.83 -13.20 20.68
CA GLU A 51 14.91 -13.90 19.39
C GLU A 51 13.54 -14.42 18.94
N GLN A 52 12.73 -14.94 19.87
CA GLN A 52 11.37 -15.36 19.58
C GLN A 52 10.49 -14.17 19.17
N GLY A 53 10.56 -13.05 19.89
CA GLY A 53 9.85 -11.82 19.54
C GLY A 53 10.22 -11.30 18.14
N PHE A 54 11.48 -11.41 17.72
CA PHE A 54 11.90 -11.09 16.35
C PHE A 54 11.30 -12.04 15.31
N LYS A 55 11.22 -13.35 15.59
CA LYS A 55 10.59 -14.33 14.69
C LYS A 55 9.10 -14.04 14.50
N ASP A 56 8.40 -13.75 15.59
CA ASP A 56 6.98 -13.42 15.57
C ASP A 56 6.71 -12.12 14.79
N THR A 57 7.52 -11.08 15.04
CA THR A 57 7.44 -9.80 14.31
C THR A 57 7.67 -9.99 12.81
N LYS A 58 8.66 -10.81 12.43
CA LYS A 58 8.95 -11.12 11.03
C LYS A 58 7.79 -11.85 10.35
N GLN A 59 7.13 -12.76 11.07
CA GLN A 59 5.98 -13.48 10.56
C GLN A 59 4.78 -12.53 10.38
N MET A 60 4.48 -11.68 11.38
CA MET A 60 3.44 -10.65 11.26
C MET A 60 3.67 -9.75 10.05
N PHE A 61 4.91 -9.27 9.84
CA PHE A 61 5.23 -8.41 8.69
C PHE A 61 4.99 -9.12 7.36
N LYS A 62 5.32 -10.41 7.27
CA LYS A 62 5.09 -11.23 6.08
C LYS A 62 3.59 -11.36 5.79
N ASP A 63 2.79 -11.60 6.82
CA ASP A 63 1.34 -11.76 6.70
C ASP A 63 0.67 -10.44 6.30
N THR A 64 1.01 -9.32 6.96
CA THR A 64 0.55 -7.99 6.58
C THR A 64 0.90 -7.63 5.14
N ASN A 65 2.13 -7.96 4.69
CA ASN A 65 2.53 -7.68 3.31
C ASN A 65 1.73 -8.52 2.29
N GLN A 66 1.36 -9.76 2.64
CA GLN A 66 0.48 -10.59 1.80
C GLN A 66 -0.94 -10.01 1.73
N GLU A 67 -1.51 -9.59 2.85
CA GLU A 67 -2.82 -8.94 2.90
C GLU A 67 -2.85 -7.66 2.07
N LEU A 68 -1.85 -6.78 2.22
CA LEU A 68 -1.73 -5.57 1.41
C LEU A 68 -1.66 -5.86 -0.09
N LYS A 69 -0.91 -6.90 -0.49
CA LYS A 69 -0.82 -7.31 -1.89
C LYS A 69 -2.17 -7.80 -2.42
N MET A 70 -2.92 -8.56 -1.62
CA MET A 70 -4.26 -9.02 -1.97
C MET A 70 -5.23 -7.85 -2.12
N ALA A 71 -5.26 -6.93 -1.14
CA ALA A 71 -6.11 -5.75 -1.16
C ALA A 71 -5.80 -4.84 -2.37
N SER A 72 -4.51 -4.59 -2.67
CA SER A 72 -4.10 -3.80 -3.83
C SER A 72 -4.53 -4.46 -5.15
N ASN A 73 -4.39 -5.78 -5.28
CA ASN A 73 -4.86 -6.49 -6.46
C ASN A 73 -6.38 -6.42 -6.63
N GLU A 74 -7.14 -6.52 -5.55
CA GLU A 74 -8.60 -6.36 -5.58
C GLU A 74 -9.00 -4.95 -6.00
N THR A 75 -8.38 -3.92 -5.41
CA THR A 75 -8.59 -2.52 -5.80
C THR A 75 -8.27 -2.29 -7.27
N ASN A 76 -7.15 -2.82 -7.77
CA ASN A 76 -6.77 -2.73 -9.18
C ASN A 76 -7.81 -3.40 -10.09
N LYS A 77 -8.37 -4.55 -9.69
CA LYS A 77 -9.47 -5.20 -10.43
C LYS A 77 -10.73 -4.34 -10.45
N LYS A 78 -11.12 -3.77 -9.31
CA LYS A 78 -12.28 -2.87 -9.20
C LYS A 78 -12.09 -1.61 -10.06
N ILE A 79 -10.92 -0.98 -10.03
CA ILE A 79 -10.58 0.17 -10.86
C ILE A 79 -10.67 -0.19 -12.34
N LYS A 80 -10.11 -1.32 -12.77
CA LYS A 80 -10.23 -1.77 -14.17
C LYS A 80 -11.69 -2.04 -14.57
N ALA A 81 -12.47 -2.65 -13.69
CA ALA A 81 -13.89 -2.91 -13.94
C ALA A 81 -14.69 -1.60 -14.03
N LEU A 82 -14.41 -0.63 -13.16
CA LEU A 82 -15.00 0.71 -13.23
C LEU A 82 -14.58 1.43 -14.51
N ALA A 83 -13.30 1.45 -14.85
CA ALA A 83 -12.79 2.06 -16.08
C ALA A 83 -13.49 1.47 -17.32
N LYS A 84 -13.62 0.14 -17.37
CA LYS A 84 -14.37 -0.54 -18.43
C LYS A 84 -15.85 -0.16 -18.43
N LEU A 85 -16.50 -0.10 -17.26
CA LEU A 85 -17.90 0.33 -17.16
C LEU A 85 -18.07 1.76 -17.68
N PHE A 86 -17.15 2.66 -17.35
CA PHE A 86 -17.12 4.01 -17.90
C PHE A 86 -16.92 3.97 -19.42
N GLU A 87 -15.91 3.27 -19.95
CA GLU A 87 -15.70 3.09 -21.41
C GLU A 87 -16.97 2.61 -22.14
N ASP A 88 -17.64 1.58 -21.59
CA ASP A 88 -18.84 0.99 -22.18
C ASP A 88 -20.09 1.90 -22.03
N GLN A 89 -20.13 2.76 -21.01
CA GLN A 89 -21.25 3.66 -20.72
C GLN A 89 -21.02 5.12 -21.13
N TRP A 90 -19.82 5.47 -21.61
CA TRP A 90 -19.49 6.81 -22.09
C TRP A 90 -20.39 7.24 -23.25
N GLY A 91 -20.71 6.32 -24.17
CA GLY A 91 -21.69 6.58 -25.24
C GLY A 91 -23.09 6.88 -24.71
N LYS A 92 -23.57 6.10 -23.74
CA LYS A 92 -24.89 6.31 -23.11
C LYS A 92 -24.96 7.60 -22.30
N LEU A 93 -23.88 7.95 -21.60
CA LEU A 93 -23.77 9.19 -20.84
C LEU A 93 -23.74 10.41 -21.77
N MET A 94 -23.01 10.33 -22.88
CA MET A 94 -23.03 11.37 -23.91
C MET A 94 -24.41 11.48 -24.57
N GLU A 95 -25.08 10.36 -24.88
CA GLU A 95 -26.47 10.34 -25.35
C GLU A 95 -27.42 11.06 -24.38
N SER A 96 -27.34 10.78 -23.07
CA SER A 96 -28.16 11.45 -22.06
C SER A 96 -27.85 12.95 -21.88
N LEU A 97 -26.58 13.34 -21.96
CA LEU A 97 -26.17 14.76 -21.87
C LEU A 97 -26.65 15.56 -23.08
N ILE A 98 -26.62 14.94 -24.25
CA ILE A 98 -27.09 15.53 -25.51
C ILE A 98 -28.61 15.66 -25.48
N GLU A 99 -29.36 14.61 -25.08
CA GLU A 99 -30.81 14.65 -25.00
C GLU A 99 -31.34 15.79 -24.12
N GLY A 100 -30.66 16.10 -23.01
CA GLY A 100 -31.06 17.17 -22.10
C GLY A 100 -30.59 18.57 -22.52
N GLY A 101 -29.39 18.69 -23.10
CA GLY A 101 -28.75 20.00 -23.32
C GLY A 101 -28.76 20.52 -24.75
N ILE A 102 -29.01 19.67 -25.75
CA ILE A 102 -28.85 20.05 -27.16
C ILE A 102 -29.91 21.06 -27.61
N LEU A 103 -31.15 20.91 -27.15
CA LEU A 103 -32.24 21.84 -27.46
C LEU A 103 -31.94 23.24 -26.88
N ASP A 104 -31.47 23.29 -25.64
CA ASP A 104 -31.10 24.55 -24.99
C ASP A 104 -29.87 25.20 -25.64
N LEU A 105 -28.86 24.40 -26.03
CA LEU A 105 -27.67 24.91 -26.71
C LEU A 105 -28.02 25.57 -28.04
N PHE A 106 -28.78 24.89 -28.90
CA PHE A 106 -29.14 25.40 -30.22
C PHE A 106 -30.10 26.59 -30.13
N LYS A 107 -31.06 26.55 -29.19
CA LYS A 107 -31.93 27.68 -28.90
C LYS A 107 -31.15 28.92 -28.42
N ASN A 108 -30.10 28.75 -27.62
CA ASN A 108 -29.27 29.85 -27.14
C ASN A 108 -28.39 30.50 -28.23
N ILE A 109 -28.25 29.86 -29.39
CA ILE A 109 -27.57 30.41 -30.58
C ILE A 109 -28.54 30.74 -31.72
N ASP A 110 -29.83 30.92 -31.39
CA ASP A 110 -30.93 31.30 -32.29
C ASP A 110 -31.26 30.27 -33.38
N ILE A 111 -31.01 28.99 -33.09
CA ILE A 111 -31.39 27.86 -33.94
C ILE A 111 -32.53 27.11 -33.24
N ASP A 112 -33.73 27.24 -33.79
CA ASP A 112 -34.89 26.46 -33.35
C ASP A 112 -34.80 25.05 -33.93
N VAL A 113 -35.01 24.02 -33.11
CA VAL A 113 -34.90 22.61 -33.49
C VAL A 113 -36.24 21.93 -33.21
N ASN A 114 -36.87 21.37 -34.24
CA ASN A 114 -38.18 20.71 -34.13
C ASN A 114 -38.04 19.20 -33.90
N GLU A 115 -37.04 18.59 -34.53
CA GLU A 115 -36.81 17.15 -34.45
C GLU A 115 -35.34 16.82 -34.19
N VAL A 116 -35.13 15.77 -33.39
CA VAL A 116 -33.80 15.25 -33.04
C VAL A 116 -33.78 13.76 -33.38
N HIS A 117 -32.87 13.37 -34.26
CA HIS A 117 -32.67 12.00 -34.72
C HIS A 117 -31.29 11.51 -34.32
N GLN A 118 -31.21 10.35 -33.66
CA GLN A 118 -29.94 9.78 -33.19
C GLN A 118 -29.49 8.59 -34.05
N ARG A 119 -28.18 8.37 -34.13
CA ARG A 119 -27.55 7.21 -34.80
C ARG A 119 -28.13 6.93 -36.18
N VAL A 120 -28.29 7.98 -36.97
CA VAL A 120 -28.94 7.91 -38.27
C VAL A 120 -27.99 7.23 -39.25
N LYS A 121 -28.36 6.03 -39.69
CA LYS A 121 -27.61 5.29 -40.71
C LYS A 121 -28.08 5.69 -42.09
N LYS A 122 -27.16 6.17 -42.92
CA LYS A 122 -27.41 6.51 -44.32
C LYS A 122 -26.48 5.71 -45.22
N SER A 123 -27.01 5.27 -46.36
CA SER A 123 -26.23 4.62 -47.43
C SER A 123 -26.42 5.41 -48.71
N LYS A 124 -25.33 5.85 -49.33
CA LYS A 124 -25.36 6.56 -50.63
C LYS A 124 -24.22 6.05 -51.50
N ASN A 125 -24.55 5.58 -52.70
CA ASN A 125 -23.58 5.05 -53.67
C ASN A 125 -22.65 3.96 -53.12
N GLY A 126 -23.15 3.10 -52.21
CA GLY A 126 -22.37 2.02 -51.60
C GLY A 126 -21.55 2.43 -50.37
N ASN A 127 -21.47 3.73 -50.06
CA ASN A 127 -20.83 4.22 -48.84
C ASN A 127 -21.87 4.34 -47.72
N ASN A 128 -21.60 3.68 -46.60
CA ASN A 128 -22.43 3.76 -45.40
C ASN A 128 -21.82 4.78 -44.43
N MET A 129 -22.67 5.66 -43.91
CA MET A 129 -22.32 6.64 -42.90
C MET A 129 -23.30 6.51 -41.73
N GLU A 130 -22.77 6.57 -40.52
CA GLU A 130 -23.56 6.72 -39.30
C GLU A 130 -23.38 8.16 -38.84
N ILE A 131 -24.48 8.86 -38.64
CA ILE A 131 -24.51 10.21 -38.09
C ILE A 131 -24.94 10.08 -36.64
N ASP A 132 -24.11 10.54 -35.70
CA ASP A 132 -24.43 10.47 -34.28
C ASP A 132 -25.73 11.21 -33.96
N LEU A 133 -25.90 12.42 -34.51
CA LEU A 133 -27.07 13.27 -34.33
C LEU A 133 -27.41 14.06 -35.59
N LEU A 134 -28.70 14.08 -35.92
CA LEU A 134 -29.28 14.91 -36.97
C LEU A 134 -30.43 15.70 -36.36
N LEU A 135 -30.31 17.03 -36.41
CA LEU A 135 -31.31 17.96 -35.93
C LEU A 135 -31.96 18.63 -37.14
N GLU A 136 -33.27 18.84 -37.12
CA GLU A 136 -33.95 19.58 -38.18
C GLU A 136 -35.09 20.47 -37.66
N ASN A 137 -35.35 21.53 -38.41
CA ASN A 137 -36.43 22.50 -38.13
C ASN A 137 -37.40 22.67 -39.31
N GLY A 138 -37.33 21.77 -40.29
CA GLY A 138 -38.15 21.79 -41.50
C GLY A 138 -37.58 22.63 -42.65
N THR A 139 -36.63 23.53 -42.37
CA THR A 139 -35.91 24.31 -43.40
C THR A 139 -34.42 24.00 -43.45
N GLU A 140 -33.83 23.63 -42.31
CA GLU A 140 -32.41 23.39 -42.15
C GLU A 140 -32.18 22.04 -41.45
N VAL A 141 -31.03 21.44 -41.75
CA VAL A 141 -30.57 20.18 -41.14
C VAL A 141 -29.17 20.42 -40.58
N ILE A 142 -28.98 20.08 -39.30
CA ILE A 142 -27.70 20.17 -38.60
C ILE A 142 -27.25 18.76 -38.27
N ILE A 143 -26.01 18.44 -38.67
CA ILE A 143 -25.38 17.16 -38.37
C ILE A 143 -24.35 17.39 -37.26
N VAL A 144 -24.46 16.64 -36.17
CA VAL A 144 -23.52 16.69 -35.04
C VAL A 144 -22.84 15.33 -34.92
N GLU A 145 -21.51 15.34 -34.96
CA GLU A 145 -20.64 14.18 -34.76
C GLU A 145 -20.00 14.26 -33.37
N VAL A 146 -20.04 13.19 -32.60
CA VAL A 146 -19.57 13.14 -31.22
C VAL A 146 -18.25 12.37 -31.14
N LYS A 147 -17.13 13.10 -31.17
CA LYS A 147 -15.80 12.49 -30.94
C LYS A 147 -15.51 12.37 -29.45
N THR A 148 -15.57 11.15 -28.92
CA THR A 148 -15.26 10.81 -27.52
C THR A 148 -13.77 10.92 -27.17
N THR A 149 -12.88 10.97 -28.16
CA THR A 149 -11.45 11.26 -27.95
C THR A 149 -10.93 12.16 -29.07
N LEU A 150 -10.69 13.43 -28.75
CA LEU A 150 -9.97 14.35 -29.63
C LEU A 150 -8.48 14.00 -29.59
N ARG A 151 -7.99 13.41 -30.67
CA ARG A 151 -6.56 13.24 -30.95
C ARG A 151 -6.19 14.26 -32.03
N ALA A 152 -4.99 14.83 -31.98
CA ALA A 152 -4.58 15.92 -32.88
C ALA A 152 -4.75 15.57 -34.37
N ASN A 153 -4.55 14.30 -34.73
CA ASN A 153 -4.72 13.77 -36.08
C ASN A 153 -6.19 13.69 -36.57
N HIS A 154 -7.18 13.88 -35.69
CA HIS A 154 -8.61 13.88 -36.06
C HIS A 154 -9.13 15.24 -36.53
N ILE A 155 -8.30 16.29 -36.43
CA ILE A 155 -8.63 17.67 -36.85
C ILE A 155 -8.27 17.85 -38.34
N ASP A 156 -7.16 17.27 -38.79
CA ASP A 156 -6.67 17.40 -40.17
C ASP A 156 -7.62 16.71 -41.20
N ASP A 157 -8.25 15.60 -40.81
CA ASP A 157 -9.22 14.87 -41.65
C ASP A 157 -10.58 15.57 -41.76
N PHE A 158 -10.88 16.58 -40.94
CA PHE A 158 -12.18 17.27 -40.96
C PHE A 158 -12.20 18.48 -41.91
N PHE A 159 -11.02 19.00 -42.30
CA PHE A 159 -10.87 20.16 -43.18
C PHE A 159 -10.38 19.82 -44.59
N THR A 160 -10.23 18.54 -44.93
CA THR A 160 -9.77 18.06 -46.24
C THR A 160 -10.81 17.14 -46.87
#